data_AF-A0A957QWZ3-F1
#
_entry.id   AF-A0A957QWZ3-F1
#
_cell.length_a   1.000
_cell.length_b   1.000
_cell.length_c   1.000
_cell.angle_alpha   90.00
_cell.angle_beta   90.00
_cell.angle_gamma   90.00
#
_symmetry.space_group_name_H-M   'P 1'
#
loop_
_entity.id
_entity.type
_entity.pdbx_description
1 polymer ?
#
loop_
_entity_poly.entity_id
_entity_poly.type
_entity_poly.pdbx_seq_one_letter_code
_entity_poly.pdbx_strand_id
1 'polypeptide(L)' 'MKVFVILNPYANRWGAQRRRPQVEKALQAAGLQYELLVTRSRGHATQAAMEAAQGDYDAVISAGGDGTLNEV' A
#
# COMPACT_ATOMS: atom_id res chain seq x y z
N MET A 1 1.30 16.17 2.54
CA MET A 1 1.81 14.86 2.97
C MET A 1 1.81 13.92 1.79
N LYS A 2 2.94 13.29 1.51
CA LYS A 2 3.14 12.33 0.44
C LYS A 2 3.30 10.94 1.03
N VAL A 3 2.46 9.99 0.64
CA VAL A 3 2.41 8.65 1.23
C VAL A 3 2.65 7.56 0.18
N PHE A 4 3.26 6.46 0.60
CA PHE A 4 3.44 5.28 -0.25
C PHE A 4 2.53 4.16 0.23
N VAL A 5 1.66 3.65 -0.63
CA VAL A 5 0.65 2.65 -0.28
C VAL A 5 1.05 1.31 -0.88
N ILE A 6 1.19 0.29 -0.02
CA ILE A 6 1.51 -1.07 -0.43
C ILE A 6 0.26 -1.93 -0.30
N LEU A 7 -0.32 -2.30 -1.44
CA LEU A 7 -1.55 -3.08 -1.51
C LEU A 7 -1.25 -4.56 -1.79
N ASN A 8 -1.72 -5.43 -0.92
CA ASN A 8 -1.79 -6.87 -1.20
C ASN A 8 -3.08 -7.19 -1.93
N PRO A 9 -3.05 -7.52 -3.23
CA PRO A 9 -4.27 -7.70 -4.00
C PRO A 9 -5.08 -8.91 -3.52
N TYR A 10 -4.43 -9.93 -2.97
CA TYR A 10 -5.06 -11.15 -2.50
C TYR A 10 -5.75 -10.98 -1.13
N ALA A 11 -5.40 -9.94 -0.36
CA ALA A 11 -5.95 -9.74 0.98
C ALA A 11 -7.49 -9.71 0.96
N ASN A 12 -8.10 -10.33 1.98
CA ASN A 12 -9.54 -10.58 2.04
C ASN A 12 -10.09 -11.33 0.81
N ARG A 13 -9.41 -12.41 0.37
CA ARG A 13 -9.78 -13.24 -0.80
C ARG A 13 -10.05 -12.39 -2.04
N TRP A 14 -9.06 -11.61 -2.46
CA TRP A 14 -9.13 -10.62 -3.55
C TRP A 14 -10.04 -9.40 -3.28
N GLY A 15 -10.59 -9.28 -2.08
CA GLY A 15 -11.44 -8.16 -1.70
C GLY A 15 -10.68 -6.84 -1.66
N ALA A 16 -9.40 -6.85 -1.27
CA ALA A 16 -8.56 -5.66 -1.28
C ALA A 16 -8.39 -5.09 -2.71
N GLN A 17 -8.06 -5.94 -3.68
CA GLN A 17 -7.96 -5.52 -5.09
C GLN A 17 -9.26 -4.91 -5.61
N ARG A 18 -10.42 -5.53 -5.33
CA ARG A 18 -11.73 -5.00 -5.75
C ARG A 18 -12.04 -3.63 -5.12
N ARG A 19 -11.52 -3.37 -3.92
CA ARG A 19 -11.71 -2.11 -3.20
C ARG A 19 -10.63 -1.07 -3.46
N ARG A 20 -9.63 -1.35 -4.32
CA ARG A 20 -8.60 -0.36 -4.70
C ARG A 20 -9.19 1.00 -5.09
N PRO A 21 -10.25 1.11 -5.92
CA PRO A 21 -10.83 2.42 -6.24
C PRO A 21 -11.36 3.19 -5.03
N GLN A 22 -11.83 2.48 -3.99
CA GLN A 22 -12.32 3.09 -2.76
C GLN A 22 -11.16 3.62 -1.91
N VAL A 23 -10.02 2.89 -1.89
CA VAL A 23 -8.78 3.34 -1.24
C VAL A 23 -8.25 4.60 -1.94
N GLU A 24 -8.13 4.58 -3.27
CA GLU A 24 -7.67 5.74 -4.05
C GLU A 24 -8.59 6.95 -3.84
N LYS A 25 -9.93 6.74 -3.86
CA LYS A 25 -10.90 7.81 -3.58
C LYS A 25 -10.76 8.36 -2.15
N ALA A 26 -10.50 7.52 -1.16
CA ALA A 26 -10.31 7.96 0.23
C ALA A 26 -9.02 8.79 0.39
N LEU A 27 -7.92 8.38 -0.24
CA LEU A 27 -6.65 9.13 -0.23
C LEU A 27 -6.80 10.50 -0.90
N GLN A 28 -7.49 10.54 -2.04
CA GLN A 28 -7.80 11.79 -2.74
C GLN A 28 -8.71 12.70 -1.91
N ALA A 29 -9.76 12.17 -1.31
CA ALA A 29 -10.66 12.93 -0.44
C ALA A 29 -9.96 13.48 0.81
N ALA A 30 -8.92 12.79 1.29
CA ALA A 30 -8.07 13.27 2.38
C ALA A 30 -7.02 14.30 1.93
N GLY A 31 -6.93 14.63 0.63
CA GLY A 31 -5.96 15.58 0.10
C GLY A 31 -4.51 15.08 0.13
N LEU A 32 -4.29 13.75 0.16
CA LEU A 32 -2.97 13.16 0.19
C LEU A 32 -2.39 13.02 -1.23
N GLN A 33 -1.12 13.37 -1.38
CA GLN A 33 -0.35 12.91 -2.53
C GLN A 33 0.06 11.46 -2.25
N TYR A 34 -0.13 10.56 -3.21
CA TYR A 34 0.17 9.16 -2.98
C TYR A 34 0.74 8.45 -4.21
N GLU A 35 1.59 7.47 -3.94
CA GLU A 35 1.92 6.41 -4.88
C GLU A 35 1.36 5.08 -4.34
N LEU A 36 0.82 4.22 -5.22
CA LEU A 36 0.25 2.94 -4.83
C LEU A 36 0.92 1.81 -5.61
N LEU A 37 1.58 0.92 -4.89
CA LEU A 37 2.18 -0.30 -5.41
C LEU A 37 1.29 -1.51 -5.07
N VAL A 38 1.01 -2.33 -6.07
CA VAL A 38 0.35 -3.62 -5.87
C VAL A 38 1.42 -4.70 -5.81
N THR A 39 1.48 -5.42 -4.69
CA THR A 39 2.43 -6.52 -4.50
C THR A 39 2.15 -7.66 -5.46
N ARG A 40 3.19 -8.45 -5.76
CA ARG A 40 3.15 -9.50 -6.81
C ARG A 40 3.50 -10.88 -6.27
N SER A 41 4.25 -10.92 -5.17
CA SER A 41 4.73 -12.12 -4.51
C SER A 41 5.01 -11.81 -3.05
N ARG A 42 5.19 -12.86 -2.24
CA ARG A 42 5.69 -12.75 -0.87
C ARG A 42 7.05 -12.05 -0.86
N GLY A 43 7.29 -11.19 0.13
CA GLY A 43 8.51 -10.38 0.27
C GLY A 43 8.56 -9.12 -0.61
N HIS A 44 7.65 -8.97 -1.58
CA HIS A 44 7.60 -7.76 -2.41
C HIS A 44 7.18 -6.53 -1.59
N ALA A 45 6.35 -6.69 -0.55
CA ALA A 45 6.00 -5.57 0.32
C ALA A 45 7.23 -5.06 1.10
N THR A 46 8.09 -5.96 1.58
CA THR A 46 9.35 -5.58 2.24
C THR A 46 10.28 -4.81 1.32
N GLN A 47 10.45 -5.28 0.08
CA GLN A 47 11.25 -4.54 -0.90
C GLN A 47 10.68 -3.14 -1.14
N ALA A 48 9.38 -3.05 -1.40
CA ALA A 48 8.72 -1.78 -1.65
C ALA A 48 8.76 -0.83 -0.45
N ALA A 49 8.63 -1.34 0.77
CA ALA A 49 8.72 -0.55 2.00
C ALA A 49 10.14 0.00 2.20
N MET A 50 11.18 -0.79 1.92
CA MET A 50 12.57 -0.33 1.96
C MET A 50 12.84 0.76 0.92
N GLU A 51 12.34 0.59 -0.31
CA GLU A 51 12.45 1.61 -1.37
C GLU A 51 11.72 2.90 -0.98
N ALA A 52 10.52 2.79 -0.42
CA ALA A 52 9.74 3.93 0.06
C ALA A 52 10.42 4.65 1.24
N ALA A 53 11.05 3.91 2.16
CA ALA A 53 11.78 4.48 3.29
C ALA A 53 13.03 5.27 2.88
N GLN A 54 13.61 4.97 1.72
CA GLN A 54 14.71 5.73 1.12
C GLN A 54 14.22 6.89 0.23
N GLY A 55 12.92 6.90 -0.09
CA GLY A 55 12.28 7.92 -0.90
C GLY A 55 11.82 9.14 -0.12
N ASP A 56 11.20 10.07 -0.84
CA ASP A 56 10.60 11.28 -0.28
C ASP A 56 9.11 11.01 0.04
N TYR A 57 8.89 10.25 1.12
CA TYR A 57 7.57 9.89 1.64
C TYR A 57 7.49 10.16 3.14
N ASP A 58 6.39 10.75 3.59
CA ASP A 58 6.11 11.02 5.00
C ASP A 58 5.62 9.77 5.75
N ALA A 59 5.01 8.82 5.03
CA ALA A 59 4.52 7.57 5.60
C ALA A 59 4.37 6.46 4.56
N VAL A 60 4.48 5.21 5.05
CA VAL A 60 4.12 3.99 4.31
C VAL A 60 2.82 3.42 4.89
N ILE A 61 1.85 3.14 4.03
CA ILE A 61 0.53 2.60 4.40
C ILE A 61 0.44 1.16 3.90
N SER A 62 0.30 0.22 4.84
CA SER A 62 0.02 -1.18 4.54
C SER A 62 -1.47 -1.40 4.27
N ALA A 63 -1.83 -1.78 3.04
CA ALA A 63 -3.19 -2.11 2.61
C ALA A 63 -3.29 -3.63 2.36
N GLY A 64 -3.40 -4.39 3.45
CA GLY A 64 -3.49 -5.86 3.42
C GLY A 64 -4.03 -6.44 4.73
N GLY A 65 -3.59 -7.66 5.05
CA GLY A 65 -3.79 -8.25 6.39
C GLY A 65 -2.47 -8.32 7.17
N ASP A 66 -2.45 -9.06 8.28
CA ASP A 66 -1.29 -9.14 9.18
C ASP A 66 0.00 -9.57 8.47
N GLY A 67 -0.09 -10.49 7.50
CA GLY A 67 1.08 -10.91 6.72
C GLY A 67 1.67 -9.79 5.86
N THR A 68 0.84 -8.87 5.37
CA THR A 68 1.31 -7.67 4.64
C THR A 68 1.85 -6.64 5.61
N LEU A 69 1.23 -6.48 6.79
CA LEU A 69 1.74 -5.60 7.84
C LEU A 69 3.12 -6.06 8.35
N ASN A 70 3.34 -7.36 8.52
CA ASN A 70 4.64 -7.89 8.93
C ASN A 70 5.74 -7.69 7.88
N GLU A 71 5.38 -7.52 6.60
CA GLU A 71 6.35 -7.26 5.53
C GLU A 71 6.68 -5.77 5.37
N VAL A 72 5.79 -4.86 5.78
CA VAL A 72 5.94 -3.39 5.65
C VAL A 72 6.59 -2.81 6.88
#